data_AF-A0A441TSE8-F1
#
_entry.id   AF-A0A441TSE8-F1
#
_cell.length_a   1.000
_cell.length_b   1.000
_cell.length_c   1.000
_cell.angle_alpha   90.00
_cell.angle_beta   90.00
_cell.angle_gamma   90.00
#
_symmetry.space_group_name_H-M   'P 1'
#
loop_
_entity.id
_entity.type
_entity.pdbx_description
1 polymer ?
#
loop_
_entity_poly.entity_id
_entity_poly.type
_entity_poly.pdbx_seq_one_letter_code
_entity_poly.pdbx_strand_id
1 'polypeptide(L)'
;MRTHPFETHRFITSAIEDDLAMLQRETFDYFIHEANPANGLILDKTEANWPASIAATGLALASYPVGVERGFMKRSAAAERTLATLRFFWNSPQGPDPDATGYHGFYYHFLNMQTGRRAWQCELSTIDSTFLLAGALAAGQYFDADTEAEAEIRSLAEALYGRADWCWAQDGGETVTHGWTPEHGFLEYRWEGYDEALLLYVLGLGSPTHPLPESSYTAWTATFRWESCYGYDYLYAGPLFIHQLSHVWIDFRDLQDAFMRSKGTDYFENSRRATFVHQRYAIENPRGFEGYGEHCWGITASEGPGPSTLKLNGIERRFEDYVARGVPYGPDDGTLAPWAVVASLPFAPEIVRPAISFCIHQAKLKAAKAYGFKAAFNPTHPGTSGNAFGWWVSPWHFGLNEGPVVLMIENDRSGLLWRLMRSCRYIRSGMQRAGFEGGWLRAFDQEPTPTA
;
A
#
# COMPACT_ATOMS: atom_id res chain seq x y z
N MET A 1 19.53 41.01 17.94
CA MET A 1 19.31 40.19 16.73
C MET A 1 17.95 39.54 16.85
N ARG A 2 16.91 40.11 16.22
CA ARG A 2 15.60 39.46 16.10
C ARG A 2 15.66 38.62 14.84
N THR A 3 15.79 37.31 14.96
CA THR A 3 15.60 36.39 13.83
C THR A 3 14.16 36.51 13.38
N HIS A 4 13.95 36.83 12.10
CA HIS A 4 12.63 37.00 11.53
C HIS A 4 11.94 35.64 11.38
N PRO A 5 10.69 35.46 11.83
CA PRO A 5 9.98 34.17 11.76
C PRO A 5 9.86 33.61 10.33
N PHE A 6 9.89 34.46 9.31
CA PHE A 6 9.88 34.06 7.90
C PHE A 6 11.14 33.33 7.44
N GLU A 7 12.32 33.67 7.98
CA GLU A 7 13.56 32.96 7.64
C GLU A 7 13.57 31.58 8.30
N THR A 8 13.23 31.51 9.59
CA THR A 8 13.16 30.24 10.33
C THR A 8 12.14 29.27 9.71
N HIS A 9 10.99 29.76 9.27
CA HIS A 9 9.99 28.92 8.60
C HIS A 9 10.52 28.38 7.26
N ARG A 10 11.19 29.21 6.44
CA ARG A 10 11.76 28.79 5.15
C ARG A 10 12.89 27.77 5.29
N PHE A 11 13.75 27.90 6.30
CA PHE A 11 14.82 26.94 6.60
C PHE A 11 14.28 25.59 7.11
N ILE A 12 13.22 25.60 7.92
CA ILE A 12 12.57 24.37 8.39
C ILE A 12 11.87 23.64 7.22
N THR A 13 11.20 24.38 6.33
CA THR A 13 10.58 23.80 5.13
C THR A 13 11.61 23.18 4.19
N SER A 14 12.80 23.79 4.01
CA SER A 14 13.83 23.17 3.15
C SER A 14 14.42 21.89 3.75
N ALA A 15 14.62 21.84 5.06
CA ALA A 15 15.21 20.67 5.71
C ALA A 15 14.34 19.42 5.60
N ILE A 16 13.02 19.54 5.83
CA ILE A 16 12.11 18.39 5.70
C ILE A 16 11.97 17.92 4.26
N GLU A 17 12.04 18.83 3.27
CA GLU A 17 12.02 18.44 1.86
C GLU A 17 13.27 17.66 1.45
N ASP A 18 14.45 18.04 1.98
CA ASP A 18 15.69 17.30 1.78
C ASP A 18 15.62 15.90 2.43
N ASP A 19 15.07 15.82 3.65
CA ASP A 19 14.84 14.56 4.36
C ASP A 19 13.91 13.63 3.56
N LEU A 20 12.79 14.15 3.04
CA LEU A 20 11.84 13.39 2.23
C LEU A 20 12.46 12.95 0.89
N ALA A 21 13.24 13.81 0.23
CA ALA A 21 13.92 13.45 -1.01
C ALA A 21 14.95 12.33 -0.79
N MET A 22 15.71 12.39 0.31
CA MET A 22 16.66 11.33 0.67
C MET A 22 15.95 10.04 1.04
N LEU A 23 14.89 10.11 1.85
CA LEU A 23 14.07 8.96 2.23
C LEU A 23 13.48 8.29 0.99
N GLN A 24 12.87 9.05 0.08
CA GLN A 24 12.30 8.52 -1.16
C GLN A 24 13.36 7.81 -2.02
N ARG A 25 14.57 8.38 -2.13
CA ARG A 25 15.66 7.78 -2.89
C ARG A 25 16.14 6.47 -2.27
N GLU A 26 16.46 6.46 -0.97
CA GLU A 26 16.98 5.27 -0.29
C GLU A 26 15.95 4.14 -0.28
N THR A 27 14.68 4.47 -0.07
CA THR A 27 13.56 3.51 -0.12
C THR A 27 13.41 2.91 -1.52
N PHE A 28 13.52 3.73 -2.57
CA PHE A 28 13.44 3.26 -3.97
C PHE A 28 14.51 2.22 -4.32
N ASP A 29 15.69 2.29 -3.70
CA ASP A 29 16.78 1.33 -3.94
C ASP A 29 16.37 -0.12 -3.57
N TYR A 30 15.34 -0.34 -2.74
CA TYR A 30 14.76 -1.68 -2.48
C TYR A 30 14.33 -2.35 -3.79
N PHE A 31 13.59 -1.63 -4.63
CA PHE A 31 13.05 -2.12 -5.90
C PHE A 31 14.11 -2.28 -6.99
N ILE A 32 15.36 -1.91 -6.68
CA ILE A 32 16.53 -2.08 -7.55
C ILE A 32 17.33 -3.30 -7.12
N HIS A 33 17.62 -3.39 -5.83
CA HIS A 33 18.56 -4.36 -5.26
C HIS A 33 17.87 -5.68 -4.88
N GLU A 34 16.62 -5.63 -4.41
CA GLU A 34 15.85 -6.82 -3.98
C GLU A 34 14.94 -7.37 -5.11
N ALA A 35 15.32 -7.10 -6.35
CA ALA A 35 14.62 -7.53 -7.55
C ALA A 35 15.39 -8.64 -8.27
N ASN A 36 14.69 -9.66 -8.77
CA ASN A 36 15.25 -10.58 -9.74
C ASN A 36 15.16 -9.94 -11.15
N PRO A 37 16.29 -9.56 -11.78
CA PRO A 37 16.27 -8.87 -13.06
C PRO A 37 15.78 -9.73 -14.23
N ALA A 38 15.77 -11.06 -14.09
CA ALA A 38 15.36 -11.97 -15.16
C ALA A 38 13.84 -12.08 -15.31
N ASN A 39 13.09 -11.94 -14.21
CA ASN A 39 11.63 -12.11 -14.19
C ASN A 39 10.87 -10.95 -13.51
N GLY A 40 11.59 -9.95 -12.96
CA GLY A 40 11.01 -8.78 -12.33
C GLY A 40 10.39 -9.02 -10.95
N LEU A 41 10.47 -10.25 -10.40
CA LEU A 41 9.94 -10.54 -9.07
C LEU A 41 10.73 -9.77 -8.00
N ILE A 42 10.00 -9.30 -6.98
CA ILE A 42 10.52 -8.47 -5.89
C ILE A 42 10.43 -9.29 -4.61
N LEU A 43 11.54 -9.36 -3.87
CA LEU A 43 11.60 -10.01 -2.57
C LEU A 43 10.54 -9.41 -1.64
N ASP A 44 9.85 -10.24 -0.85
CA ASP A 44 8.87 -9.73 0.10
C ASP A 44 9.55 -9.14 1.35
N LYS A 45 10.53 -9.84 1.90
CA LYS A 45 11.25 -9.49 3.13
C LYS A 45 12.74 -9.76 2.96
N THR A 46 13.60 -8.87 3.44
CA THR A 46 15.08 -9.01 3.32
C THR A 46 15.69 -10.09 4.21
N GLU A 47 14.88 -11.01 4.73
CA GLU A 47 15.37 -12.19 5.42
C GLU A 47 15.90 -13.22 4.40
N ALA A 48 16.91 -13.99 4.78
CA ALA A 48 17.51 -14.98 3.89
C ALA A 48 16.48 -16.04 3.46
N ASN A 49 16.49 -16.42 2.18
CA ASN A 49 15.62 -17.43 1.58
C ASN A 49 14.11 -17.10 1.61
N TRP A 50 13.76 -15.83 1.70
CA TRP A 50 12.37 -15.38 1.62
C TRP A 50 11.84 -15.39 0.16
N PRO A 51 10.54 -15.66 -0.09
CA PRO A 51 9.96 -15.61 -1.42
C PRO A 51 9.75 -14.17 -1.93
N ALA A 52 9.40 -14.07 -3.21
CA ALA A 52 8.84 -12.86 -3.80
C ALA A 52 7.41 -12.61 -3.31
N SER A 53 6.99 -11.35 -3.20
CA SER A 53 5.57 -10.97 -3.04
C SER A 53 5.07 -10.30 -4.32
N ILE A 54 3.91 -10.74 -4.82
CA ILE A 54 3.30 -10.11 -6.01
C ILE A 54 2.80 -8.69 -5.71
N ALA A 55 2.41 -8.39 -4.47
CA ALA A 55 2.05 -7.04 -4.05
C ALA A 55 3.26 -6.11 -4.11
N ALA A 56 4.41 -6.55 -3.59
CA ALA A 56 5.67 -5.81 -3.69
C ALA A 56 6.09 -5.60 -5.15
N THR A 57 5.87 -6.61 -6.02
CA THR A 57 6.11 -6.47 -7.47
C THR A 57 5.19 -5.45 -8.12
N GLY A 58 3.90 -5.40 -7.76
CA GLY A 58 2.98 -4.35 -8.20
C GLY A 58 3.43 -2.95 -7.81
N LEU A 59 3.82 -2.78 -6.54
CA LEU A 59 4.34 -1.51 -6.03
C LEU A 59 5.65 -1.08 -6.72
N ALA A 60 6.51 -2.04 -7.09
CA ALA A 60 7.73 -1.76 -7.84
C ALA A 60 7.42 -1.22 -9.25
N LEU A 61 6.46 -1.84 -9.96
CA LEU A 61 6.02 -1.37 -11.28
C LEU A 61 5.52 0.07 -11.24
N ALA A 62 4.78 0.43 -10.19
CA ALA A 62 4.32 1.81 -9.96
C ALA A 62 5.42 2.77 -9.52
N SER A 63 6.45 2.26 -8.86
CA SER A 63 7.58 3.06 -8.37
C SER A 63 8.60 3.39 -9.46
N TYR A 64 8.71 2.57 -10.51
CA TYR A 64 9.64 2.83 -11.62
C TYR A 64 9.41 4.18 -12.33
N PRO A 65 8.17 4.61 -12.64
CA PRO A 65 7.89 5.98 -13.07
C PRO A 65 8.49 7.05 -12.15
N VAL A 66 8.36 6.90 -10.82
CA VAL A 66 8.95 7.82 -9.84
C VAL A 66 10.48 7.85 -9.99
N GLY A 67 11.10 6.67 -10.12
CA GLY A 67 12.54 6.54 -10.32
C GLY A 67 13.05 7.26 -11.57
N VAL A 68 12.25 7.29 -12.65
CA VAL A 68 12.58 8.03 -13.87
C VAL A 68 12.42 9.53 -13.67
N GLU A 69 11.27 9.99 -13.19
CA GLU A 69 10.98 11.42 -12.99
C GLU A 69 11.90 12.08 -11.96
N ARG A 70 12.38 11.32 -10.97
CA ARG A 70 13.34 11.79 -9.97
C ARG A 70 14.81 11.56 -10.34
N GLY A 71 15.08 10.99 -11.52
CA GLY A 71 16.44 10.75 -12.00
C GLY A 71 17.22 9.69 -11.22
N PHE A 72 16.52 8.78 -10.53
CA PHE A 72 17.12 7.64 -9.82
C PHE A 72 17.49 6.52 -10.80
N MET A 73 16.74 6.40 -11.90
CA MET A 73 16.91 5.40 -12.95
C MET A 73 16.66 6.02 -14.34
N LYS A 74 17.34 5.52 -15.37
CA LYS A 74 17.03 5.90 -16.76
C LYS A 74 15.70 5.27 -17.20
N ARG A 75 14.92 5.98 -18.03
CA ARG A 75 13.66 5.48 -18.60
C ARG A 75 13.81 4.13 -19.32
N SER A 76 14.89 3.94 -20.08
CA SER A 76 15.15 2.66 -20.78
C SER A 76 15.35 1.49 -19.81
N ALA A 77 16.08 1.70 -18.72
CA ALA A 77 16.28 0.66 -17.70
C ALA A 77 14.97 0.36 -16.93
N ALA A 78 14.12 1.36 -16.75
CA ALA A 78 12.80 1.19 -16.15
C ALA A 78 11.87 0.39 -17.08
N ALA A 79 11.90 0.69 -18.38
CA ALA A 79 11.15 -0.05 -19.40
C ALA A 79 11.61 -1.52 -19.50
N GLU A 80 12.92 -1.77 -19.47
CA GLU A 80 13.50 -3.12 -19.47
C GLU A 80 13.01 -3.96 -18.27
N ARG A 81 13.06 -3.40 -17.05
CA ARG A 81 12.56 -4.06 -15.83
C ARG A 81 11.05 -4.30 -15.87
N THR A 82 10.31 -3.32 -16.35
CA THR A 82 8.86 -3.44 -16.54
C THR A 82 8.54 -4.58 -17.50
N LEU A 83 9.18 -4.63 -18.68
CA LEU A 83 8.97 -5.71 -19.65
C LEU A 83 9.37 -7.09 -19.11
N ALA A 84 10.48 -7.20 -18.38
CA ALA A 84 10.86 -8.47 -17.76
C ALA A 84 9.75 -9.00 -16.83
N THR A 85 9.17 -8.10 -16.03
CA THR A 85 8.06 -8.40 -15.12
C THR A 85 6.79 -8.81 -15.87
N LEU A 86 6.33 -7.97 -16.80
CA LEU A 86 5.08 -8.21 -17.53
C LEU A 86 5.15 -9.46 -18.42
N ARG A 87 6.29 -9.69 -19.10
CA ARG A 87 6.51 -10.89 -19.90
C ARG A 87 6.54 -12.14 -19.02
N PHE A 88 7.13 -12.08 -17.83
CA PHE A 88 7.11 -13.19 -16.89
C PHE A 88 5.66 -13.56 -16.52
N PHE A 89 4.86 -12.62 -16.01
CA PHE A 89 3.48 -12.91 -15.60
C PHE A 89 2.57 -13.30 -16.76
N TRP A 90 2.81 -12.75 -17.96
CA TRP A 90 2.02 -13.09 -19.14
C TRP A 90 2.26 -14.54 -19.59
N ASN A 91 3.52 -14.99 -19.56
CA ASN A 91 3.93 -16.32 -20.02
C ASN A 91 4.02 -17.37 -18.89
N SER A 92 3.77 -17.00 -17.64
CA SER A 92 3.88 -17.91 -16.51
C SER A 92 2.79 -18.99 -16.53
N PRO A 93 3.05 -20.17 -15.92
CA PRO A 93 2.04 -21.22 -15.80
C PRO A 93 0.77 -20.71 -15.11
N GLN A 94 -0.36 -20.89 -15.78
CA GLN A 94 -1.70 -20.61 -15.28
C GLN A 94 -2.50 -21.91 -15.23
N GLY A 95 -3.04 -22.26 -14.07
CA GLY A 95 -3.81 -23.49 -13.93
C GLY A 95 -4.10 -23.88 -12.48
N PRO A 96 -4.92 -24.91 -12.27
CA PRO A 96 -5.25 -25.41 -10.94
C PRO A 96 -4.11 -26.21 -10.29
N ASP A 97 -2.97 -26.37 -10.97
CA ASP A 97 -1.83 -27.14 -10.48
C ASP A 97 -1.22 -26.52 -9.21
N PRO A 98 -0.76 -27.34 -8.25
CA PRO A 98 -0.28 -26.88 -6.95
C PRO A 98 0.96 -25.98 -7.00
N ASP A 99 1.73 -26.00 -8.10
CA ASP A 99 2.93 -25.21 -8.29
C ASP A 99 2.85 -24.20 -9.45
N ALA A 100 1.65 -23.94 -9.99
CA ALA A 100 1.42 -22.89 -10.96
C ALA A 100 1.78 -21.49 -10.39
N THR A 101 1.99 -20.51 -11.27
CA THR A 101 2.25 -19.12 -10.85
C THR A 101 0.94 -18.40 -10.52
N GLY A 102 -0.16 -18.81 -11.14
CA GLY A 102 -1.48 -18.27 -10.86
C GLY A 102 -2.58 -19.10 -11.50
N TYR A 103 -3.82 -18.63 -11.36
CA TYR A 103 -5.00 -19.27 -11.90
C TYR A 103 -6.09 -18.22 -12.17
N HIS A 104 -6.83 -18.36 -13.28
CA HIS A 104 -7.88 -17.40 -13.68
C HIS A 104 -7.44 -15.92 -13.72
N GLY A 105 -6.16 -15.69 -14.07
CA GLY A 105 -5.61 -14.34 -14.15
C GLY A 105 -5.27 -13.68 -12.81
N PHE A 106 -5.45 -14.41 -11.71
CA PHE A 106 -4.93 -14.06 -10.39
C PHE A 106 -3.65 -14.86 -10.08
N TYR A 107 -2.88 -14.42 -9.09
CA TYR A 107 -1.56 -14.96 -8.79
C TYR A 107 -1.41 -15.32 -7.31
N TYR A 108 -0.53 -16.28 -7.03
CA TYR A 108 -0.18 -16.67 -5.66
C TYR A 108 0.54 -15.54 -4.94
N HIS A 109 0.16 -15.30 -3.68
CA HIS A 109 0.71 -14.25 -2.81
C HIS A 109 2.24 -14.26 -2.87
N PHE A 110 2.81 -15.44 -2.62
CA PHE A 110 4.24 -15.66 -2.62
C PHE A 110 4.68 -16.57 -3.76
N LEU A 111 5.73 -16.13 -4.46
CA LEU A 111 6.35 -16.90 -5.53
C LEU A 111 7.82 -17.15 -5.20
N ASN A 112 8.34 -18.30 -5.59
CA ASN A 112 9.77 -18.56 -5.53
C ASN A 112 10.52 -17.56 -6.43
N MET A 113 11.49 -16.84 -5.86
CA MET A 113 12.20 -15.74 -6.53
C MET A 113 12.78 -16.10 -7.89
N GLN A 114 13.30 -17.32 -8.05
CA GLN A 114 13.98 -17.74 -9.28
C GLN A 114 13.02 -18.35 -10.30
N THR A 115 12.16 -19.27 -9.84
CA THR A 115 11.32 -20.08 -10.72
C THR A 115 9.95 -19.48 -10.99
N GLY A 116 9.47 -18.58 -10.13
CA GLY A 116 8.15 -18.00 -10.23
C GLY A 116 6.99 -18.95 -9.88
N ARG A 117 7.28 -20.13 -9.33
CA ARG A 117 6.27 -21.08 -8.85
C ARG A 117 5.75 -20.69 -7.47
N ARG A 118 4.52 -21.07 -7.14
CA ARG A 118 3.91 -20.88 -5.81
C ARG A 118 4.86 -21.30 -4.69
N ALA A 119 5.05 -20.42 -3.70
CA ALA A 119 5.85 -20.70 -2.51
C ALA A 119 4.95 -20.98 -1.30
N TRP A 120 5.47 -21.76 -0.34
CA TRP A 120 4.87 -22.01 0.99
C TRP A 120 3.40 -22.44 1.01
N GLN A 121 2.91 -23.03 -0.08
CA GLN A 121 1.50 -23.37 -0.24
C GLN A 121 0.55 -22.18 0.05
N CYS A 122 1.03 -20.94 -0.18
CA CYS A 122 0.23 -19.75 0.04
C CYS A 122 -1.01 -19.72 -0.85
N GLU A 123 -1.98 -18.91 -0.50
CA GLU A 123 -3.16 -18.65 -1.30
C GLU A 123 -2.83 -17.89 -2.58
N LEU A 124 -3.65 -18.15 -3.61
CA LEU A 124 -3.88 -17.19 -4.66
C LEU A 124 -4.64 -16.02 -4.05
N SER A 125 -4.01 -14.84 -4.04
CA SER A 125 -4.47 -13.67 -3.29
C SER A 125 -5.15 -12.67 -4.21
N THR A 126 -6.41 -12.34 -3.95
CA THR A 126 -7.19 -11.42 -4.80
C THR A 126 -6.72 -9.98 -4.62
N ILE A 127 -6.33 -9.58 -3.40
CA ILE A 127 -5.82 -8.23 -3.13
C ILE A 127 -4.39 -8.01 -3.62
N ASP A 128 -3.50 -8.99 -3.48
CA ASP A 128 -2.13 -8.82 -3.95
C ASP A 128 -2.06 -8.86 -5.48
N SER A 129 -2.92 -9.67 -6.10
CA SER A 129 -3.14 -9.60 -7.56
C SER A 129 -3.68 -8.24 -7.97
N THR A 130 -4.60 -7.64 -7.20
CA THR A 130 -5.10 -6.28 -7.46
C THR A 130 -3.95 -5.27 -7.46
N PHE A 131 -3.04 -5.31 -6.49
CA PHE A 131 -1.87 -4.42 -6.44
C PHE A 131 -0.90 -4.67 -7.61
N LEU A 132 -0.67 -5.93 -7.99
CA LEU A 132 0.12 -6.27 -9.17
C LEU A 132 -0.47 -5.66 -10.45
N LEU A 133 -1.77 -5.84 -10.67
CA LEU A 133 -2.47 -5.35 -11.85
C LEU A 133 -2.54 -3.82 -11.87
N ALA A 134 -2.76 -3.18 -10.73
CA ALA A 134 -2.70 -1.72 -10.61
C ALA A 134 -1.30 -1.18 -10.98
N GLY A 135 -0.24 -1.87 -10.53
CA GLY A 135 1.14 -1.58 -10.90
C GLY A 135 1.39 -1.69 -12.40
N ALA A 136 0.92 -2.77 -13.02
CA ALA A 136 1.02 -2.98 -14.46
C ALA A 136 0.29 -1.87 -15.24
N LEU A 137 -0.94 -1.52 -14.83
CA LEU A 137 -1.72 -0.44 -15.44
C LEU A 137 -1.01 0.91 -15.29
N ALA A 138 -0.47 1.24 -14.10
CA ALA A 138 0.29 2.47 -13.88
C ALA A 138 1.50 2.57 -14.81
N ALA A 139 2.26 1.48 -14.96
CA ALA A 139 3.38 1.41 -15.89
C ALA A 139 2.91 1.59 -17.35
N GLY A 140 1.81 0.94 -17.75
CA GLY A 140 1.19 1.13 -19.05
C GLY A 140 0.73 2.56 -19.33
N GLN A 141 0.28 3.31 -18.31
CA GLN A 141 -0.06 4.73 -18.47
C GLN A 141 1.19 5.63 -18.59
N TYR A 142 2.33 5.23 -18.01
CA TYR A 142 3.55 6.04 -17.99
C TYR A 142 4.44 5.85 -19.22
N PHE A 143 4.55 4.61 -19.71
CA PHE A 143 5.37 4.26 -20.88
C PHE A 143 4.58 4.46 -22.18
N ASP A 144 4.51 5.72 -22.61
CA ASP A 144 3.69 6.23 -23.71
C ASP A 144 4.47 6.60 -24.98
N ALA A 145 5.79 6.41 -25.03
CA ALA A 145 6.58 6.73 -26.21
C ALA A 145 6.26 5.79 -27.38
N ASP A 146 6.47 6.30 -28.60
CA ASP A 146 6.34 5.55 -29.85
C ASP A 146 7.58 4.67 -30.10
N THR A 147 7.73 3.63 -29.27
CA THR A 147 8.77 2.61 -29.38
C THR A 147 8.17 1.23 -29.20
N GLU A 148 8.80 0.21 -29.80
CA GLU A 148 8.33 -1.18 -29.68
C GLU A 148 8.24 -1.64 -28.22
N ALA A 149 9.26 -1.30 -27.41
CA ALA A 149 9.30 -1.67 -26.01
C ALA A 149 8.14 -1.07 -25.20
N GLU A 150 7.87 0.23 -25.34
CA GLU A 150 6.79 0.88 -24.59
C GLU A 150 5.41 0.50 -25.12
N ALA A 151 5.27 0.25 -26.43
CA ALA A 151 4.04 -0.30 -26.99
C ALA A 151 3.71 -1.70 -26.45
N GLU A 152 4.73 -2.54 -26.25
CA GLU A 152 4.58 -3.86 -25.65
C GLU A 152 4.20 -3.77 -24.16
N ILE A 153 4.79 -2.83 -23.40
CA ILE A 153 4.40 -2.58 -22.00
C ILE A 153 2.89 -2.28 -21.91
N ARG A 154 2.39 -1.35 -22.73
CA ARG A 154 0.96 -0.99 -22.75
C ARG A 154 0.09 -2.20 -23.07
N SER A 155 0.48 -2.96 -24.09
CA SER A 155 -0.27 -4.14 -24.54
C SER A 155 -0.32 -5.23 -23.48
N LEU A 156 0.80 -5.54 -22.84
CA LEU A 156 0.87 -6.57 -21.79
C LEU A 156 0.16 -6.14 -20.51
N ALA A 157 0.25 -4.85 -20.12
CA ALA A 157 -0.45 -4.32 -18.96
C ALA A 157 -1.97 -4.49 -19.10
N GLU A 158 -2.54 -4.11 -20.25
CA GLU A 158 -3.96 -4.30 -20.53
C GLU A 158 -4.34 -5.78 -20.61
N ALA A 159 -3.51 -6.60 -21.25
CA ALA A 159 -3.78 -8.03 -21.41
C ALA A 159 -3.75 -8.78 -20.07
N LEU A 160 -2.83 -8.44 -19.17
CA LEU A 160 -2.77 -9.00 -17.82
C LEU A 160 -4.00 -8.61 -17.00
N TYR A 161 -4.37 -7.33 -17.01
CA TYR A 161 -5.57 -6.86 -16.31
C TYR A 161 -6.85 -7.51 -16.86
N GLY A 162 -7.00 -7.59 -18.18
CA GLY A 162 -8.14 -8.23 -18.83
C GLY A 162 -8.20 -9.76 -18.64
N ARG A 163 -7.12 -10.40 -18.18
CA ARG A 163 -7.09 -11.84 -17.88
C ARG A 163 -7.76 -12.18 -16.55
N ALA A 164 -7.83 -11.24 -15.61
CA ALA A 164 -8.37 -11.48 -14.27
C ALA A 164 -9.88 -11.74 -14.32
N ASP A 165 -10.30 -12.94 -13.91
CA ASP A 165 -11.70 -13.35 -13.88
C ASP A 165 -12.36 -12.98 -12.54
N TRP A 166 -12.78 -11.71 -12.39
CA TRP A 166 -13.36 -11.24 -11.14
C TRP A 166 -14.67 -11.95 -10.78
N CYS A 167 -15.42 -12.44 -11.77
CA CYS A 167 -16.61 -13.27 -11.55
C CYS A 167 -16.24 -14.60 -10.89
N TRP A 168 -15.15 -15.24 -11.34
CA TRP A 168 -14.62 -16.45 -10.69
C TRP A 168 -14.20 -16.16 -9.25
N ALA A 169 -13.53 -15.03 -8.98
CA ALA A 169 -13.07 -14.66 -7.64
C ALA A 169 -14.22 -14.44 -6.62
N GLN A 170 -15.45 -14.26 -7.10
CA GLN A 170 -16.64 -14.22 -6.25
C GLN A 170 -17.09 -15.59 -5.75
N ASP A 171 -16.64 -16.72 -6.31
CA ASP A 171 -17.14 -18.05 -5.90
C ASP A 171 -18.68 -18.13 -5.79
N GLY A 172 -19.39 -17.47 -6.72
CA GLY A 172 -20.86 -17.39 -6.74
C GLY A 172 -21.54 -16.59 -5.62
N GLY A 173 -20.79 -15.97 -4.70
CA GLY A 173 -21.34 -15.11 -3.64
C GLY A 173 -21.34 -13.61 -3.99
N GLU A 174 -21.82 -12.78 -3.07
CA GLU A 174 -22.01 -11.34 -3.33
C GLU A 174 -20.68 -10.57 -3.34
N THR A 175 -19.80 -10.83 -2.38
CA THR A 175 -18.47 -10.18 -2.26
C THR A 175 -17.34 -11.04 -2.83
N VAL A 176 -16.18 -10.45 -3.10
CA VAL A 176 -15.00 -11.20 -3.56
C VAL A 176 -14.37 -11.98 -2.41
N THR A 177 -13.88 -13.19 -2.68
CA THR A 177 -13.15 -14.00 -1.69
C THR A 177 -11.74 -13.46 -1.44
N HIS A 178 -11.16 -13.70 -0.27
CA HIS A 178 -9.76 -13.32 -0.03
C HIS A 178 -8.79 -14.06 -0.96
N GLY A 179 -9.13 -15.30 -1.31
CA GLY A 179 -8.26 -16.11 -2.14
C GLY A 179 -8.73 -17.53 -2.38
N TRP A 180 -7.86 -18.31 -2.99
CA TRP A 180 -8.09 -19.70 -3.38
C TRP A 180 -6.83 -20.55 -3.22
N THR A 181 -6.98 -21.85 -2.95
CA THR A 181 -5.90 -22.82 -2.95
C THR A 181 -6.27 -24.06 -3.78
N PRO A 182 -5.32 -24.67 -4.51
CA PRO A 182 -5.49 -25.98 -5.16
C PRO A 182 -5.98 -27.06 -4.24
N GLU A 183 -5.54 -27.02 -2.98
CA GLU A 183 -5.81 -28.06 -2.00
C GLU A 183 -7.24 -28.00 -1.44
N HIS A 184 -7.79 -26.79 -1.24
CA HIS A 184 -9.05 -26.61 -0.50
C HIS A 184 -10.12 -25.79 -1.23
N GLY A 185 -9.82 -25.24 -2.41
CA GLY A 185 -10.72 -24.32 -3.08
C GLY A 185 -10.62 -22.90 -2.52
N PHE A 186 -11.72 -22.15 -2.56
CA PHE A 186 -11.79 -20.79 -2.05
C PHE A 186 -11.65 -20.73 -0.53
N LEU A 187 -10.99 -19.68 -0.04
CA LEU A 187 -10.92 -19.38 1.39
C LEU A 187 -12.32 -19.02 1.92
N GLU A 188 -12.58 -19.34 3.19
CA GLU A 188 -13.85 -18.99 3.85
C GLU A 188 -14.03 -17.46 3.99
N TYR A 189 -12.92 -16.72 4.11
CA TYR A 189 -12.93 -15.27 4.27
C TYR A 189 -13.24 -14.53 2.97
N ARG A 190 -14.08 -13.51 3.09
CA ARG A 190 -14.52 -12.64 2.00
C ARG A 190 -14.32 -11.19 2.41
N TRP A 191 -14.11 -10.33 1.43
CA TRP A 191 -13.90 -8.91 1.69
C TRP A 191 -15.20 -8.28 2.23
N GLU A 192 -15.08 -7.62 3.38
CA GLU A 192 -16.15 -6.98 4.14
C GLU A 192 -15.66 -5.61 4.58
N GLY A 193 -16.23 -4.56 3.98
CA GLY A 193 -15.79 -3.20 4.20
C GLY A 193 -16.10 -2.67 5.61
N TYR A 194 -15.42 -1.63 6.09
CA TYR A 194 -14.32 -0.97 5.42
C TYR A 194 -13.00 -1.70 5.71
N ASP A 195 -12.37 -2.16 4.64
CA ASP A 195 -11.10 -2.87 4.58
C ASP A 195 -10.25 -2.29 3.42
N GLU A 196 -9.08 -2.86 3.14
CA GLU A 196 -8.17 -2.38 2.10
C GLU A 196 -8.67 -2.63 0.65
N ALA A 197 -9.81 -3.30 0.46
CA ALA A 197 -10.27 -3.81 -0.83
C ALA A 197 -10.94 -2.76 -1.73
N LEU A 198 -10.95 -1.47 -1.38
CA LEU A 198 -11.59 -0.45 -2.22
C LEU A 198 -11.04 -0.44 -3.66
N LEU A 199 -9.71 -0.51 -3.84
CA LEU A 199 -9.08 -0.63 -5.16
C LEU A 199 -9.49 -1.92 -5.89
N LEU A 200 -9.63 -3.03 -5.15
CA LEU A 200 -10.04 -4.32 -5.69
C LEU A 200 -11.43 -4.21 -6.30
N TYR A 201 -12.38 -3.60 -5.61
CA TYR A 201 -13.73 -3.40 -6.15
C TYR A 201 -13.73 -2.43 -7.34
N VAL A 202 -12.94 -1.35 -7.30
CA VAL A 202 -12.81 -0.43 -8.44
C VAL A 202 -12.27 -1.17 -9.67
N LEU A 203 -11.21 -1.95 -9.53
CA LEU A 203 -10.66 -2.72 -10.66
C LEU A 203 -11.58 -3.85 -11.10
N GLY A 204 -12.26 -4.53 -10.19
CA GLY A 204 -13.22 -5.59 -10.54
C GLY A 204 -14.45 -5.07 -11.29
N LEU A 205 -15.00 -3.93 -10.88
CA LEU A 205 -16.08 -3.25 -11.62
C LEU A 205 -15.57 -2.65 -12.93
N GLY A 206 -14.32 -2.20 -12.98
CA GLY A 206 -13.71 -1.60 -14.17
C GLY A 206 -13.36 -2.61 -15.28
N SER A 207 -13.44 -3.91 -15.00
CA SER A 207 -12.93 -4.95 -15.90
C SER A 207 -13.74 -5.01 -17.21
N PRO A 208 -13.08 -4.99 -18.38
CA PRO A 208 -13.76 -5.05 -19.68
C PRO A 208 -14.16 -6.47 -20.09
N THR A 209 -13.67 -7.50 -19.40
CA THR A 209 -13.81 -8.92 -19.78
C THR A 209 -14.65 -9.71 -18.77
N HIS A 210 -14.30 -9.61 -17.49
CA HIS A 210 -14.93 -10.35 -16.39
C HIS A 210 -15.36 -9.41 -15.26
N PRO A 211 -16.26 -8.43 -15.51
CA PRO A 211 -16.62 -7.45 -14.50
C PRO A 211 -17.40 -8.02 -13.32
N LEU A 212 -17.11 -7.54 -12.12
CA LEU A 212 -18.02 -7.68 -10.99
C LEU A 212 -19.36 -7.00 -11.29
N PRO A 213 -20.48 -7.52 -10.77
CA PRO A 213 -21.74 -6.79 -10.74
C PRO A 213 -21.69 -5.66 -9.70
N GLU A 214 -22.43 -4.57 -9.93
CA GLU A 214 -22.50 -3.43 -8.99
C GLU A 214 -23.05 -3.82 -7.61
N SER A 215 -23.85 -4.88 -7.55
CA SER A 215 -24.33 -5.47 -6.30
C SER A 215 -23.19 -5.94 -5.40
N SER A 216 -22.03 -6.34 -5.95
CA SER A 216 -20.87 -6.74 -5.15
C SER A 216 -20.29 -5.59 -4.35
N TYR A 217 -20.25 -4.39 -4.94
CA TYR A 217 -19.83 -3.18 -4.24
C TYR A 217 -20.86 -2.76 -3.19
N THR A 218 -22.15 -2.91 -3.50
CA THR A 218 -23.23 -2.66 -2.55
C THR A 218 -23.12 -3.60 -1.33
N ALA A 219 -22.83 -4.89 -1.55
CA ALA A 219 -22.65 -5.86 -0.48
C ALA A 219 -21.42 -5.55 0.38
N TRP A 220 -20.29 -5.18 -0.23
CA TRP A 220 -19.08 -4.81 0.50
C TRP A 220 -19.23 -3.52 1.32
N THR A 221 -19.91 -2.50 0.78
CA THR A 221 -20.15 -1.24 1.52
C THR A 221 -21.20 -1.41 2.64
N ALA A 222 -21.99 -2.48 2.63
CA ALA A 222 -23.02 -2.72 3.65
C ALA A 222 -22.47 -2.99 5.06
N THR A 223 -21.21 -3.45 5.16
CA THR A 223 -20.56 -3.74 6.44
C THR A 223 -19.81 -2.53 7.03
N PHE A 224 -19.80 -1.40 6.33
CA PHE A 224 -19.13 -0.17 6.75
C PHE A 224 -19.58 0.28 8.14
N ARG A 225 -18.60 0.64 8.99
CA ARG A 225 -18.84 1.15 10.34
C ARG A 225 -18.46 2.62 10.42
N TRP A 226 -19.43 3.47 10.73
CA TRP A 226 -19.18 4.88 11.02
C TRP A 226 -19.06 5.09 12.53
N GLU A 227 -17.91 5.54 13.00
CA GLU A 227 -17.59 5.64 14.43
C GLU A 227 -17.17 7.07 14.81
N SER A 228 -17.34 7.41 16.09
CA SER A 228 -16.85 8.65 16.69
C SER A 228 -15.73 8.34 17.68
N CYS A 229 -14.48 8.67 17.32
CA CYS A 229 -13.30 8.40 18.14
C CYS A 229 -12.50 9.69 18.31
N TYR A 230 -12.13 10.03 19.56
CA TYR A 230 -11.29 11.18 19.86
C TYR A 230 -11.77 12.52 19.25
N GLY A 231 -13.09 12.69 19.11
CA GLY A 231 -13.70 13.89 18.53
C GLY A 231 -13.79 13.89 16.99
N TYR A 232 -13.47 12.76 16.34
CA TYR A 232 -13.59 12.60 14.89
C TYR A 232 -14.63 11.54 14.54
N ASP A 233 -15.58 11.94 13.69
CA ASP A 233 -16.51 11.03 13.04
C ASP A 233 -15.93 10.55 11.71
N TYR A 234 -15.75 9.24 11.54
CA TYR A 234 -15.11 8.67 10.35
C TYR A 234 -15.56 7.22 10.08
N LEU A 235 -15.38 6.77 8.84
CA LEU A 235 -15.49 5.39 8.42
C LEU A 235 -14.31 4.63 9.03
N TYR A 236 -14.63 3.75 9.98
CA TYR A 236 -13.66 3.09 10.83
C TYR A 236 -13.05 1.85 10.19
N ALA A 237 -11.73 1.76 10.31
CA ALA A 237 -10.96 0.53 10.26
C ALA A 237 -9.78 0.67 11.23
N GLY A 238 -9.38 -0.42 11.88
CA GLY A 238 -8.40 -0.38 12.97
C GLY A 238 -6.96 -0.11 12.49
N PRO A 239 -6.39 -0.96 11.63
CA PRO A 239 -5.05 -0.72 11.05
C PRO A 239 -5.00 0.48 10.11
N LEU A 240 -3.95 1.30 10.22
CA LEU A 240 -3.87 2.53 9.43
C LEU A 240 -3.75 2.27 7.92
N PHE A 241 -3.11 1.16 7.51
CA PHE A 241 -2.89 0.85 6.09
C PHE A 241 -4.20 0.74 5.29
N ILE A 242 -5.29 0.34 5.92
CA ILE A 242 -6.62 0.21 5.28
C ILE A 242 -7.07 1.57 4.72
N HIS A 243 -6.78 2.66 5.45
CA HIS A 243 -7.07 4.03 5.03
C HIS A 243 -6.07 4.56 3.98
N GLN A 244 -5.03 3.81 3.62
CA GLN A 244 -3.88 4.30 2.85
C GLN A 244 -3.65 3.55 1.54
N LEU A 245 -3.75 2.22 1.52
CA LEU A 245 -3.28 1.43 0.37
C LEU A 245 -4.05 1.74 -0.92
N SER A 246 -5.38 1.85 -0.85
CA SER A 246 -6.16 2.24 -2.03
C SER A 246 -5.84 3.67 -2.51
N HIS A 247 -5.45 4.56 -1.59
CA HIS A 247 -5.02 5.92 -1.92
C HIS A 247 -3.64 6.00 -2.57
N VAL A 248 -2.81 4.96 -2.50
CA VAL A 248 -1.57 4.92 -3.28
C VAL A 248 -1.89 5.10 -4.77
N TRP A 249 -2.95 4.43 -5.22
CA TRP A 249 -3.32 4.34 -6.63
C TRP A 249 -4.34 5.39 -7.05
N ILE A 250 -5.37 5.60 -6.22
CA ILE A 250 -6.51 6.44 -6.59
C ILE A 250 -6.50 7.70 -5.71
N ASP A 251 -6.62 8.84 -6.36
CA ASP A 251 -6.85 10.09 -5.66
C ASP A 251 -8.33 10.24 -5.35
N PHE A 252 -8.73 10.10 -4.08
CA PHE A 252 -10.14 10.20 -3.69
C PHE A 252 -10.58 11.61 -3.25
N ARG A 253 -9.76 12.65 -3.46
CA ARG A 253 -10.16 14.03 -3.13
C ARG A 253 -11.43 14.43 -3.86
N ASP A 254 -12.40 14.94 -3.11
CA ASP A 254 -13.69 15.42 -3.58
C ASP A 254 -14.55 14.34 -4.28
N LEU A 255 -14.23 13.05 -4.08
CA LEU A 255 -14.94 11.91 -4.67
C LEU A 255 -15.79 11.19 -3.64
N GLN A 256 -17.07 11.00 -3.98
CA GLN A 256 -18.06 10.44 -3.08
C GLN A 256 -18.87 9.35 -3.76
N ASP A 257 -18.78 8.13 -3.22
CA ASP A 257 -19.78 7.09 -3.45
C ASP A 257 -21.07 7.42 -2.66
N ALA A 258 -22.05 6.51 -2.71
CA ALA A 258 -23.32 6.69 -2.00
C ALA A 258 -23.12 6.82 -0.47
N PHE A 259 -22.23 6.01 0.13
CA PHE A 259 -22.01 6.02 1.58
C PHE A 259 -21.38 7.34 2.03
N MET A 260 -20.27 7.75 1.43
CA MET A 260 -19.53 8.95 1.85
C MET A 260 -20.33 10.23 1.58
N ARG A 261 -21.12 10.25 0.50
CA ARG A 261 -22.09 11.33 0.22
C ARG A 261 -23.12 11.45 1.33
N SER A 262 -23.64 10.34 1.85
CA SER A 262 -24.59 10.34 2.99
C SER A 262 -23.99 10.94 4.27
N LYS A 263 -22.65 10.94 4.39
CA LYS A 263 -21.89 11.52 5.50
C LYS A 263 -21.38 12.94 5.22
N GLY A 264 -21.59 13.45 4.01
CA GLY A 264 -21.11 14.77 3.60
C GLY A 264 -19.57 14.90 3.61
N THR A 265 -18.86 13.81 3.32
CA THR A 265 -17.38 13.77 3.32
C THR A 265 -16.88 12.86 2.18
N ASP A 266 -15.57 12.69 2.03
CA ASP A 266 -14.93 11.81 1.04
C ASP A 266 -13.87 10.92 1.70
N TYR A 267 -13.36 9.93 0.97
CA TYR A 267 -12.38 9.00 1.51
C TYR A 267 -11.05 9.68 1.86
N PHE A 268 -10.67 10.79 1.20
CA PHE A 268 -9.43 11.50 1.50
C PHE A 268 -9.49 12.22 2.85
N GLU A 269 -10.58 12.94 3.10
CA GLU A 269 -10.88 13.53 4.41
C GLU A 269 -11.08 12.45 5.48
N ASN A 270 -11.67 11.30 5.13
CA ASN A 270 -11.76 10.16 6.04
C ASN A 270 -10.39 9.67 6.51
N SER A 271 -9.46 9.45 5.58
CA SER A 271 -8.09 8.99 5.89
C SER A 271 -7.29 10.05 6.65
N ARG A 272 -7.57 11.34 6.42
CA ARG A 272 -7.06 12.43 7.25
C ARG A 272 -7.54 12.30 8.69
N ARG A 273 -8.84 12.09 8.92
CA ARG A 273 -9.41 11.88 10.27
C ARG A 273 -8.84 10.63 10.94
N ALA A 274 -8.73 9.51 10.23
CA ALA A 274 -8.09 8.30 10.74
C ALA A 274 -6.64 8.56 11.17
N THR A 275 -5.88 9.35 10.39
CA THR A 275 -4.51 9.74 10.75
C THR A 275 -4.48 10.53 12.06
N PHE A 276 -5.38 11.51 12.25
CA PHE A 276 -5.50 12.24 13.51
C PHE A 276 -5.93 11.37 14.69
N VAL A 277 -6.83 10.40 14.47
CA VAL A 277 -7.22 9.41 15.49
C VAL A 277 -6.01 8.60 15.95
N HIS A 278 -5.17 8.13 15.03
CA HIS A 278 -3.96 7.37 15.37
C HIS A 278 -2.94 8.21 16.16
N GLN A 279 -2.70 9.47 15.75
CA GLN A 279 -1.82 10.36 16.51
C GLN A 279 -2.41 10.64 17.90
N ARG A 280 -3.72 10.88 18.00
CA ARG A 280 -4.38 11.19 19.27
C ARG A 280 -4.36 10.00 20.23
N TYR A 281 -4.60 8.79 19.73
CA TYR A 281 -4.41 7.55 20.49
C TYR A 281 -2.99 7.45 21.06
N ALA A 282 -1.97 7.76 20.24
CA ALA A 282 -0.57 7.74 20.68
C ALA A 282 -0.25 8.82 21.73
N ILE A 283 -0.83 10.01 21.62
CA ILE A 283 -0.70 11.09 22.63
C ILE A 283 -1.32 10.67 23.96
N GLU A 284 -2.52 10.07 23.92
CA GLU A 284 -3.20 9.63 25.15
C GLU A 284 -2.55 8.38 25.75
N ASN A 285 -1.97 7.52 24.90
CA ASN A 285 -1.24 6.31 25.27
C ASN A 285 -1.96 5.51 26.37
N PRO A 286 -3.20 5.04 26.13
CA PRO A 286 -4.03 4.42 27.17
C PRO A 286 -3.40 3.15 27.77
N ARG A 287 -2.42 2.57 27.08
CA ARG A 287 -1.70 1.36 27.49
C ARG A 287 -0.33 1.65 28.11
N GLY A 288 0.08 2.91 28.18
CA GLY A 288 1.34 3.33 28.81
C GLY A 288 2.58 2.67 28.20
N PHE A 289 2.63 2.51 26.87
CA PHE A 289 3.82 2.03 26.17
C PHE A 289 4.88 3.13 26.06
N GLU A 290 6.15 2.76 26.14
CA GLU A 290 7.25 3.72 26.00
C GLU A 290 7.30 4.29 24.58
N GLY A 291 7.65 5.58 24.48
CA GLY A 291 7.86 6.29 23.22
C GLY A 291 6.59 6.84 22.56
N TYR A 292 5.39 6.31 22.82
CA TYR A 292 4.14 6.79 22.22
C TYR A 292 3.92 8.29 22.49
N GLY A 293 3.54 9.05 21.46
CA GLY A 293 3.28 10.48 21.61
C GLY A 293 3.03 11.21 20.30
N GLU A 294 3.05 12.55 20.37
CA GLU A 294 2.70 13.45 19.26
C GLU A 294 3.52 13.20 17.97
N HIS A 295 4.78 12.80 18.11
CA HIS A 295 5.69 12.55 16.98
C HIS A 295 6.07 11.07 16.82
N CYS A 296 5.54 10.18 17.66
CA CYS A 296 5.88 8.77 17.69
C CYS A 296 4.59 7.94 17.74
N TRP A 297 4.10 7.63 16.54
CA TRP A 297 2.85 6.92 16.26
C TRP A 297 3.02 6.16 14.94
N GLY A 298 1.95 5.50 14.46
CA GLY A 298 1.98 4.66 13.26
C GLY A 298 1.61 3.21 13.57
N ILE A 299 0.39 2.99 14.07
CA ILE A 299 -0.11 1.65 14.41
C ILE A 299 -0.77 1.05 13.16
N THR A 300 -0.20 -0.05 12.65
CA THR A 300 -0.67 -0.73 11.43
C THR A 300 -0.18 -2.19 11.41
N ALA A 301 -0.58 -2.97 10.40
CA ALA A 301 -0.02 -4.30 10.18
C ALA A 301 1.51 -4.25 10.03
N SER A 302 2.21 -5.04 10.84
CA SER A 302 3.67 -5.08 10.84
C SER A 302 4.19 -6.32 11.55
N GLU A 303 5.47 -6.63 11.34
CA GLU A 303 6.19 -7.50 12.27
C GLU A 303 6.34 -6.85 13.65
N GLY A 304 6.74 -7.66 14.63
CA GLY A 304 6.94 -7.26 16.01
C GLY A 304 7.97 -8.14 16.72
N PRO A 305 8.32 -7.83 17.99
CA PRO A 305 9.35 -8.55 18.73
C PRO A 305 8.90 -9.92 19.29
N GLY A 306 7.68 -10.36 19.00
CA GLY A 306 7.08 -11.56 19.55
C GLY A 306 7.23 -12.83 18.67
N PRO A 307 6.53 -13.93 19.04
CA PRO A 307 5.65 -14.04 20.20
C PRO A 307 6.46 -14.13 21.50
N SER A 308 6.21 -13.22 22.45
CA SER A 308 6.89 -13.25 23.76
C SER A 308 6.05 -12.56 24.84
N THR A 309 6.33 -12.86 26.11
CA THR A 309 5.73 -12.16 27.26
C THR A 309 6.82 -11.79 28.24
N LEU A 310 6.93 -10.50 28.56
CA LEU A 310 7.96 -9.96 29.44
C LEU A 310 7.33 -9.14 30.56
N LYS A 311 7.92 -9.19 31.76
CA LYS A 311 7.58 -8.29 32.85
C LYS A 311 8.52 -7.08 32.81
N LEU A 312 8.00 -5.94 32.37
CA LEU A 312 8.75 -4.70 32.16
C LEU A 312 8.19 -3.63 33.10
N ASN A 313 9.05 -3.01 33.91
CA ASN A 313 8.66 -2.00 34.91
C ASN A 313 7.50 -2.47 35.82
N GLY A 314 7.47 -3.76 36.16
CA GLY A 314 6.43 -4.39 36.98
C GLY A 314 5.15 -4.77 36.24
N ILE A 315 5.00 -4.40 34.96
CA ILE A 315 3.84 -4.66 34.12
C ILE A 315 4.13 -5.85 33.20
N GLU A 316 3.20 -6.81 33.13
CA GLU A 316 3.27 -7.89 32.15
C GLU A 316 2.86 -7.37 30.76
N ARG A 317 3.75 -7.55 29.77
CA ARG A 317 3.57 -7.12 28.39
C ARG A 317 3.67 -8.34 27.49
N ARG A 318 2.62 -8.57 26.69
CA ARG A 318 2.60 -9.55 25.61
C ARG A 318 2.95 -8.85 24.30
N PHE A 319 3.87 -9.43 23.56
CA PHE A 319 4.31 -8.98 22.25
C PHE A 319 3.97 -10.01 21.20
N GLU A 320 3.47 -9.53 20.06
CA GLU A 320 3.12 -10.35 18.91
C GLU A 320 4.26 -10.32 17.87
N ASP A 321 4.30 -11.33 17.02
CA ASP A 321 5.13 -11.32 15.81
C ASP A 321 4.46 -10.43 14.73
N TYR A 322 4.05 -11.00 13.60
CA TYR A 322 3.27 -10.31 12.59
C TYR A 322 1.77 -10.30 12.94
N VAL A 323 1.18 -9.12 13.08
CA VAL A 323 -0.26 -8.95 13.29
C VAL A 323 -0.76 -7.62 12.74
N ALA A 324 -2.03 -7.58 12.32
CA ALA A 324 -2.73 -6.37 11.90
C ALA A 324 -3.05 -5.46 13.10
N ARG A 325 -2.04 -4.73 13.61
CA ARG A 325 -2.22 -3.77 14.71
C ARG A 325 -3.12 -2.61 14.29
N GLY A 326 -3.95 -2.14 15.20
CA GLY A 326 -4.93 -1.10 14.90
C GLY A 326 -5.54 -0.45 16.13
N VAL A 327 -6.08 0.76 15.97
CA VAL A 327 -6.62 1.56 17.07
C VAL A 327 -8.00 2.13 16.73
N PRO A 328 -8.85 2.46 17.74
CA PRO A 328 -8.63 2.25 19.16
C PRO A 328 -9.01 0.84 19.66
N TYR A 329 -9.64 0.01 18.81
CA TYR A 329 -10.20 -1.27 19.24
C TYR A 329 -9.39 -2.51 18.82
N GLY A 330 -8.30 -2.32 18.06
CA GLY A 330 -7.47 -3.41 17.55
C GLY A 330 -6.32 -3.82 18.49
N PRO A 331 -5.52 -4.82 18.08
CA PRO A 331 -4.33 -5.21 18.83
C PRO A 331 -3.30 -4.08 18.80
N ASP A 332 -2.68 -3.87 19.95
CA ASP A 332 -1.59 -2.93 20.18
C ASP A 332 -0.64 -3.59 21.19
N ASP A 333 0.65 -3.68 20.90
CA ASP A 333 1.65 -4.23 21.83
C ASP A 333 2.84 -3.27 22.00
N GLY A 334 2.62 -1.99 21.68
CA GLY A 334 3.66 -0.96 21.69
C GLY A 334 4.52 -0.94 20.43
N THR A 335 4.26 -1.79 19.44
CA THR A 335 4.99 -1.80 18.17
C THR A 335 4.39 -0.79 17.19
N LEU A 336 5.25 -0.01 16.56
CA LEU A 336 4.94 1.05 15.60
C LEU A 336 5.63 0.80 14.27
N ALA A 337 5.02 1.24 13.16
CA ALA A 337 5.57 1.11 11.83
C ALA A 337 5.70 2.50 11.16
N PRO A 338 6.93 3.00 10.93
CA PRO A 338 7.15 4.36 10.44
C PRO A 338 6.69 4.55 8.99
N TRP A 339 6.59 3.48 8.20
CA TRP A 339 6.09 3.55 6.83
C TRP A 339 4.63 4.03 6.77
N ALA A 340 3.80 3.65 7.75
CA ALA A 340 2.42 4.10 7.85
C ALA A 340 2.32 5.60 8.18
N VAL A 341 3.29 6.17 8.90
CA VAL A 341 3.35 7.63 9.09
C VAL A 341 3.61 8.31 7.76
N VAL A 342 4.57 7.81 6.97
CA VAL A 342 4.90 8.37 5.65
C VAL A 342 3.73 8.23 4.67
N ALA A 343 3.06 7.09 4.65
CA ALA A 343 1.90 6.87 3.79
C ALA A 343 0.72 7.81 4.09
N SER A 344 0.69 8.44 5.27
CA SER A 344 -0.28 9.47 5.62
C SER A 344 0.10 10.89 5.19
N LEU A 345 1.29 11.10 4.61
CA LEU A 345 1.82 12.43 4.28
C LEU A 345 0.85 13.30 3.47
N PRO A 346 0.19 12.80 2.41
CA PRO A 346 -0.71 13.65 1.63
C PRO A 346 -1.96 14.09 2.40
N PHE A 347 -2.40 13.34 3.41
CA PHE A 347 -3.65 13.61 4.13
C PHE A 347 -3.46 14.64 5.25
N ALA A 348 -2.38 14.52 6.02
CA ALA A 348 -2.15 15.33 7.21
C ALA A 348 -0.67 15.74 7.36
N PRO A 349 -0.13 16.49 6.38
CA PRO A 349 1.30 16.85 6.37
C PRO A 349 1.75 17.59 7.64
N GLU A 350 0.86 18.32 8.29
CA GLU A 350 1.14 19.09 9.50
C GLU A 350 1.49 18.24 10.73
N ILE A 351 1.01 16.99 10.80
CA ILE A 351 1.34 16.04 11.89
C ILE A 351 2.33 14.97 11.43
N VAL A 352 2.33 14.67 10.12
CA VAL A 352 3.21 13.67 9.53
C VAL A 352 4.64 14.18 9.38
N ARG A 353 4.85 15.41 8.90
CA ARG A 353 6.21 15.97 8.70
C ARG A 353 7.03 16.02 10.01
N PRO A 354 6.48 16.48 11.14
CA PRO A 354 7.19 16.40 12.43
C PRO A 354 7.47 14.95 12.88
N ALA A 355 6.55 14.02 12.64
CA ALA A 355 6.75 12.61 12.99
C ALA A 355 7.82 11.93 12.12
N ILE A 356 7.88 12.22 10.81
CA ILE A 356 8.98 11.78 9.94
C ILE A 356 10.31 12.34 10.43
N SER A 357 10.37 13.64 10.75
CA SER A 357 11.57 14.26 11.32
C SER A 357 12.00 13.59 12.63
N PHE A 358 11.06 13.22 13.50
CA PHE A 358 11.35 12.45 14.71
C PHE A 358 11.93 11.07 14.38
N CYS A 359 11.31 10.33 13.45
CA CYS A 359 11.79 9.02 13.01
C CYS A 359 13.23 9.07 12.46
N ILE A 360 13.58 10.12 11.71
CA ILE A 360 14.92 10.32 11.13
C ILE A 360 15.93 10.72 12.19
N HIS A 361 15.66 11.79 12.93
CA HIS A 361 16.71 12.48 13.70
C HIS A 361 16.77 12.06 15.16
N GLN A 362 15.63 11.69 15.76
CA GLN A 362 15.54 11.32 17.17
C GLN A 362 15.55 9.80 17.36
N ALA A 363 14.62 9.11 16.70
CA ALA A 363 14.51 7.66 16.77
C ALA A 363 15.57 6.94 15.92
N LYS A 364 16.20 7.65 14.96
CA LYS A 364 17.28 7.15 14.09
C LYS A 364 16.93 5.85 13.38
N LEU A 365 15.68 5.75 12.92
CA LEU A 365 15.14 4.53 12.29
C LEU A 365 15.65 4.29 10.87
N LYS A 366 16.44 5.22 10.33
CA LYS A 366 17.21 5.01 9.11
C LYS A 366 18.45 4.18 9.42
N ALA A 367 18.59 3.02 8.79
CA ALA A 367 19.87 2.30 8.84
C ALA A 367 20.87 2.91 7.85
N ALA A 368 22.15 2.93 8.21
CA ALA A 368 23.20 3.47 7.33
C ALA A 368 23.23 2.69 6.01
N LYS A 369 22.82 3.33 4.91
CA LYS A 369 22.70 2.74 3.56
C LYS A 369 21.76 1.52 3.48
N ALA A 370 20.65 1.55 4.21
CA ALA A 370 19.54 0.61 4.02
C ALA A 370 18.35 1.33 3.38
N TYR A 371 17.33 0.57 2.99
CA TYR A 371 16.16 1.00 2.21
C TYR A 371 15.23 1.99 2.94
N GLY A 372 15.75 3.13 3.39
CA GLY A 372 15.00 4.10 4.19
C GLY A 372 14.78 3.63 5.63
N PHE A 373 13.53 3.71 6.09
CA PHE A 373 13.16 3.34 7.46
C PHE A 373 13.14 1.82 7.67
N LYS A 374 13.47 1.38 8.88
CA LYS A 374 13.17 0.01 9.33
C LYS A 374 11.66 -0.25 9.36
N ALA A 375 11.28 -1.51 9.13
CA ALA A 375 9.87 -1.87 8.93
C ALA A 375 8.98 -1.58 10.14
N ALA A 376 9.50 -1.84 11.34
CA ALA A 376 8.80 -1.64 12.60
C ALA A 376 9.77 -1.43 13.76
N PHE A 377 9.26 -0.91 14.87
CA PHE A 377 10.02 -0.74 16.09
C PHE A 377 9.13 -0.72 17.34
N ASN A 378 9.70 -0.99 18.51
CA ASN A 378 8.98 -1.04 19.78
C ASN A 378 9.89 -0.52 20.89
N PRO A 379 9.74 0.74 21.33
CA PRO A 379 10.59 1.33 22.37
C PRO A 379 10.40 0.68 23.75
N THR A 380 9.27 -0.01 23.97
CA THR A 380 9.02 -0.74 25.24
C THR A 380 9.80 -2.05 25.30
N HIS A 381 9.99 -2.72 24.17
CA HIS A 381 10.67 -4.01 24.14
C HIS A 381 12.20 -3.80 24.11
N PRO A 382 12.99 -4.47 24.97
CA PRO A 382 14.45 -4.23 25.05
C PRO A 382 15.23 -4.72 23.82
N GLY A 383 14.61 -5.52 22.97
CA GLY A 383 15.24 -6.12 21.79
C GLY A 383 16.24 -7.22 22.16
N THR A 384 17.20 -7.46 21.28
CA THR A 384 18.30 -8.40 21.56
C THR A 384 19.38 -7.72 22.41
N SER A 385 20.04 -8.49 23.29
CA SER A 385 21.11 -7.95 24.15
C SER A 385 22.22 -7.31 23.33
N GLY A 386 22.58 -6.06 23.64
CA GLY A 386 23.64 -5.31 22.97
C GLY A 386 23.23 -4.63 21.65
N ASN A 387 21.94 -4.57 21.32
CA ASN A 387 21.48 -3.80 20.17
C ASN A 387 21.79 -2.29 20.33
N ALA A 388 21.99 -1.61 19.20
CA ALA A 388 22.45 -0.21 19.17
C ALA A 388 21.39 0.80 19.63
N PHE A 389 20.12 0.42 19.67
CA PHE A 389 19.00 1.31 19.97
C PHE A 389 18.66 1.32 21.48
N GLY A 390 18.95 0.22 22.19
CA GLY A 390 18.48 -0.03 23.55
C GLY A 390 17.03 -0.53 23.60
N TRP A 391 16.41 -0.73 22.45
CA TRP A 391 15.04 -1.20 22.26
C TRP A 391 14.91 -1.93 20.93
N TRP A 392 13.80 -2.63 20.72
CA TRP A 392 13.61 -3.45 19.54
C TRP A 392 13.34 -2.61 18.30
N VAL A 393 14.07 -2.92 17.24
CA VAL A 393 13.86 -2.42 15.89
C VAL A 393 13.93 -3.62 14.96
N SER A 394 13.02 -3.66 13.99
CA SER A 394 13.00 -4.64 12.91
C SER A 394 14.38 -4.80 12.27
N PRO A 395 14.91 -6.04 12.14
CA PRO A 395 16.13 -6.27 11.37
C PRO A 395 15.88 -6.18 9.85
N TRP A 396 14.62 -6.26 9.41
CA TRP A 396 14.24 -6.51 8.02
C TRP A 396 13.58 -5.28 7.36
N HIS A 397 13.48 -5.35 6.03
CA HIS A 397 12.68 -4.46 5.19
C HIS A 397 11.67 -5.28 4.42
N PHE A 398 10.49 -4.69 4.16
CA PHE A 398 9.39 -5.37 3.47
C PHE A 398 8.94 -4.57 2.24
N GLY A 399 8.84 -5.21 1.08
CA GLY A 399 8.45 -4.53 -0.16
C GLY A 399 7.08 -3.85 -0.08
N LEU A 400 6.14 -4.44 0.68
CA LEU A 400 4.81 -3.86 0.94
C LEU A 400 4.87 -2.56 1.76
N ASN A 401 5.92 -2.36 2.56
CA ASN A 401 6.14 -1.13 3.32
C ASN A 401 6.85 -0.07 2.49
N GLU A 402 7.86 -0.47 1.71
CA GLU A 402 8.69 0.46 0.93
C GLU A 402 7.90 1.12 -0.22
N GLY A 403 6.95 0.40 -0.82
CA GLY A 403 6.15 0.92 -1.93
C GLY A 403 5.34 2.17 -1.56
N PRO A 404 4.46 2.10 -0.55
CA PRO A 404 3.73 3.25 -0.05
C PRO A 404 4.63 4.43 0.35
N VAL A 405 5.83 4.18 0.91
CA VAL A 405 6.79 5.26 1.23
C VAL A 405 7.21 6.01 -0.04
N VAL A 406 7.66 5.31 -1.08
CA VAL A 406 8.07 5.95 -2.35
C VAL A 406 6.90 6.70 -3.00
N LEU A 407 5.75 6.03 -3.09
CA LEU A 407 4.61 6.47 -3.87
C LEU A 407 3.82 7.59 -3.20
N MET A 408 3.65 7.55 -1.88
CA MET A 408 2.91 8.60 -1.16
C MET A 408 3.74 9.86 -0.96
N ILE A 409 5.07 9.76 -0.85
CA ILE A 409 5.94 10.94 -0.99
C ILE A 409 5.79 11.54 -2.37
N GLU A 410 5.75 10.73 -3.44
CA GLU A 410 5.57 11.27 -4.78
C GLU A 410 4.19 11.89 -5.01
N ASN A 411 3.14 11.28 -4.46
CA ASN A 411 1.79 11.80 -4.55
C ASN A 411 1.63 13.13 -3.79
N ASP A 412 2.27 13.30 -2.63
CA ASP A 412 2.33 14.59 -1.92
C ASP A 412 3.06 15.65 -2.76
N ARG A 413 4.25 15.31 -3.29
CA ARG A 413 5.13 16.28 -3.96
C ARG A 413 4.63 16.70 -5.33
N SER A 414 4.14 15.76 -6.11
CA SER A 414 3.70 16.03 -7.48
C SER A 414 2.33 15.47 -7.78
N GLY A 415 1.89 14.36 -7.18
CA GLY A 415 0.67 13.68 -7.60
C GLY A 415 0.86 12.82 -8.85
N LEU A 416 2.08 12.37 -9.14
CA LEU A 416 2.42 11.62 -10.36
C LEU A 416 1.55 10.37 -10.53
N LEU A 417 1.54 9.47 -9.55
CA LEU A 417 0.81 8.21 -9.66
C LEU A 417 -0.69 8.46 -9.76
N TRP A 418 -1.22 9.40 -8.98
CA TRP A 418 -2.60 9.86 -9.11
C TRP A 418 -2.93 10.35 -10.51
N ARG A 419 -2.11 11.22 -11.13
CA ARG A 419 -2.36 11.67 -12.50
C ARG A 419 -2.37 10.52 -13.51
N LEU A 420 -1.44 9.58 -13.39
CA LEU A 420 -1.38 8.40 -14.26
C LEU A 420 -2.66 7.56 -14.12
N MET A 421 -3.08 7.26 -12.90
CA MET A 421 -4.23 6.40 -12.66
C MET A 421 -5.57 7.06 -12.99
N ARG A 422 -5.69 8.40 -12.88
CA ARG A 422 -6.86 9.14 -13.41
C ARG A 422 -7.02 8.97 -14.92
N SER A 423 -5.92 8.86 -15.65
CA SER A 423 -5.92 8.61 -17.11
C SER A 423 -6.26 7.17 -17.48
N CYS A 424 -6.19 6.23 -16.54
CA CYS A 424 -6.60 4.84 -16.77
C CYS A 424 -8.13 4.72 -16.89
N ARG A 425 -8.61 4.32 -18.09
CA ARG A 425 -10.05 4.17 -18.36
C ARG A 425 -10.75 3.17 -17.44
N TYR A 426 -10.04 2.13 -16.99
CA TYR A 426 -10.61 1.08 -16.15
C TYR A 426 -10.90 1.55 -14.73
N ILE A 427 -10.00 2.39 -14.17
CA ILE A 427 -10.26 3.07 -12.89
C ILE A 427 -11.49 3.95 -13.01
N ARG A 428 -11.60 4.77 -14.07
CA ARG A 428 -12.76 5.63 -14.28
C ARG A 428 -14.07 4.84 -14.35
N SER A 429 -14.11 3.82 -15.21
CA SER A 429 -15.26 2.93 -15.37
C SER A 429 -15.66 2.27 -14.05
N GLY A 430 -14.68 1.73 -13.32
CA GLY A 430 -14.90 1.10 -12.02
C GLY A 430 -15.46 2.05 -10.96
N MET A 431 -14.90 3.26 -10.87
CA MET A 431 -15.36 4.30 -9.96
C MET A 431 -16.81 4.73 -10.29
N GLN A 432 -17.12 4.96 -11.57
CA GLN A 432 -18.48 5.32 -12.00
C GLN A 432 -19.49 4.20 -11.68
N ARG A 433 -19.13 2.94 -11.91
CA ARG A 433 -19.96 1.77 -11.59
C ARG A 433 -20.10 1.50 -10.08
N ALA A 434 -19.13 1.93 -9.28
CA ALA A 434 -19.23 1.98 -7.82
C ALA A 434 -20.10 3.16 -7.33
N GLY A 435 -20.61 4.01 -8.23
CA GLY A 435 -21.45 5.15 -7.88
C GLY A 435 -20.67 6.36 -7.34
N PHE A 436 -19.35 6.42 -7.58
CA PHE A 436 -18.57 7.61 -7.25
C PHE A 436 -18.94 8.77 -8.17
N GLU A 437 -19.05 9.95 -7.56
CA GLU A 437 -19.27 11.23 -8.24
C GLU A 437 -18.34 12.29 -7.65
N GLY A 438 -18.08 13.36 -8.40
CA GLY A 438 -17.31 14.51 -7.91
C GLY A 438 -15.85 14.55 -8.37
N GLY A 439 -15.07 15.38 -7.69
CA GLY A 439 -13.63 15.56 -7.92
C GLY A 439 -13.21 15.61 -9.38
N TRP A 440 -12.14 14.87 -9.68
CA TRP A 440 -11.56 14.78 -11.02
C TRP A 440 -12.39 13.94 -12.00
N LEU A 441 -13.36 13.16 -11.52
CA LEU A 441 -14.20 12.30 -12.38
C LEU A 441 -15.14 13.13 -13.26
N ARG A 442 -15.58 14.30 -12.77
CA ARG A 442 -16.41 15.26 -13.53
C ARG A 442 -15.82 15.71 -14.87
N ALA A 443 -14.50 15.69 -15.00
CA ALA A 443 -13.84 16.05 -16.26
C ALA A 443 -14.08 15.02 -17.38
N PHE A 444 -14.51 13.80 -17.01
CA PHE A 444 -14.69 12.67 -17.91
C PHE A 444 -16.15 12.27 -18.12
N ASP A 445 -17.09 12.78 -17.31
CA ASP A 445 -18.54 12.56 -17.47
C ASP A 445 -19.11 13.19 -18.76
N GLN A 446 -18.30 13.96 -19.51
CA GLN A 446 -18.69 14.61 -20.76
C GLN A 446 -18.30 13.85 -22.03
N GLU A 447 -17.63 12.70 -21.94
CA GLU A 447 -17.37 11.85 -23.11
C GLU A 447 -18.57 10.89 -23.33
N PRO A 448 -19.22 10.91 -24.51
CA PRO A 448 -20.36 10.05 -24.77
C PRO A 448 -19.94 8.58 -24.76
N THR A 449 -20.68 7.77 -24.01
CA THR A 449 -20.53 6.31 -24.02
C THR A 449 -20.66 5.79 -25.45
N PRO A 450 -19.69 5.03 -26.00
CA PRO A 450 -19.88 4.39 -27.29
C PRO A 450 -21.07 3.44 -27.17
N THR A 451 -22.10 3.67 -28.01
CA THR A 451 -23.22 2.74 -28.15
C THR A 451 -22.70 1.36 -28.56
N ALA A 452 -23.19 0.35 -27.83
CA ALA A 452 -22.78 -1.06 -27.87
C ALA A 452 -22.72 -1.70 -29.27
#